data_AF-A0A217EC98-F1
#
_entry.id   AF-A0A217EC98-F1
#
_cell.length_a   1.000
_cell.length_b   1.000
_cell.length_c   1.000
_cell.angle_alpha   90.00
_cell.angle_beta   90.00
_cell.angle_gamma   90.00
#
_symmetry.space_group_name_H-M   'P 1'
#
loop_
_entity.id
_entity.type
_entity.pdbx_description
1 polymer ?
#
loop_
_entity_poly.entity_id
_entity_poly.type
_entity_poly.pdbx_seq_one_letter_code
_entity_poly.pdbx_strand_id
1 'polypeptide(L)'
;MLNLSLTKYYAWFLLFCFIFTCISSVLRTFFISPISFVLLILPYLVAMVSVLYLFLKQQKRAPTRREMFKFAGMLNLLFWLFNFVGFVLVVLWMAIQDPRIWQYLVTVEPNPQLIALISLFIAIIAVPFYVITLWFYGPQAKRMAQHMFG
;
A
#
# COMPACT_ATOMS: atom_id res chain seq x y z
N MET A 1 -19.11 -24.27 5.95
CA MET A 1 -18.63 -22.96 5.42
C MET A 1 -17.26 -22.70 6.02
N LEU A 2 -16.18 -22.75 5.23
CA LEU A 2 -14.84 -22.45 5.74
C LEU A 2 -14.77 -20.97 6.16
N ASN A 3 -14.66 -20.71 7.47
CA ASN A 3 -14.31 -19.40 8.01
C ASN A 3 -12.86 -19.09 7.62
N LEU A 4 -12.70 -18.57 6.40
CA LEU A 4 -11.42 -18.15 5.87
C LEU A 4 -11.07 -16.78 6.44
N SER A 5 -10.15 -16.77 7.40
CA SER A 5 -9.58 -15.53 7.90
C SER A 5 -8.74 -14.87 6.80
N LEU A 6 -9.20 -13.72 6.29
CA LEU A 6 -8.45 -12.91 5.33
C LEU A 6 -7.19 -12.29 5.96
N THR A 7 -7.09 -12.28 7.29
CA THR A 7 -5.99 -11.69 8.06
C THR A 7 -4.61 -12.18 7.63
N LYS A 8 -4.48 -13.46 7.26
CA LYS A 8 -3.20 -13.99 6.76
C LYS A 8 -2.73 -13.27 5.49
N TYR A 9 -3.67 -12.94 4.58
CA TYR A 9 -3.34 -12.25 3.33
C TYR A 9 -2.95 -10.80 3.57
N TYR A 10 -3.52 -10.17 4.60
CA TYR A 10 -3.13 -8.83 5.05
C TYR A 10 -1.72 -8.82 5.64
N ALA A 11 -1.34 -9.84 6.43
CA ALA A 11 0.03 -9.98 6.90
C ALA A 11 1.02 -10.19 5.75
N TRP A 12 0.68 -11.05 4.79
CA TRP A 12 1.48 -11.24 3.57
C TRP A 12 1.61 -9.95 2.75
N PHE A 13 0.53 -9.17 2.66
CA PHE A 13 0.57 -7.87 2.00
C PHE A 13 1.61 -6.95 2.63
N LEU A 14 1.57 -6.78 3.95
CA LEU A 14 2.53 -5.93 4.67
C LEU A 14 3.97 -6.40 4.45
N LEU A 15 4.21 -7.71 4.52
CA LEU A 15 5.54 -8.27 4.28
C LEU A 15 6.04 -8.00 2.86
N PHE A 16 5.22 -8.29 1.84
CA PHE A 16 5.60 -8.00 0.46
C PHE A 16 5.77 -6.50 0.22
N CYS A 17 4.88 -5.67 0.75
CA CYS A 17 4.96 -4.22 0.62
C CYS A 17 6.26 -3.69 1.23
N PHE A 18 6.65 -4.18 2.41
CA PHE A 18 7.92 -3.82 3.04
C PHE A 18 9.12 -4.23 2.18
N ILE A 19 9.19 -5.49 1.74
CA ILE A 19 10.29 -6.01 0.91
C ILE A 19 10.43 -5.19 -0.38
N PHE A 20 9.32 -4.98 -1.10
CA PHE A 20 9.35 -4.20 -2.35
C PHE A 20 9.65 -2.73 -2.10
N THR A 21 9.25 -2.15 -0.98
CA THR A 21 9.61 -0.77 -0.60
C THR A 21 11.12 -0.65 -0.38
N CYS A 22 11.75 -1.61 0.31
CA CYS A 22 13.20 -1.63 0.48
C CYS A 22 13.92 -1.73 -0.87
N ILE A 23 13.48 -2.66 -1.74
CA ILE A 23 14.05 -2.83 -3.08
C ILE A 23 13.90 -1.54 -3.90
N SER A 24 12.70 -0.97 -3.97
CA SER A 24 12.43 0.27 -4.70
C SER A 24 13.23 1.44 -4.15
N SER A 25 13.47 1.50 -2.84
CA SER A 25 14.28 2.56 -2.22
C SER A 25 15.75 2.47 -2.61
N VAL A 26 16.33 1.27 -2.61
CA VAL A 26 17.69 1.04 -3.12
C VAL A 26 17.75 1.36 -4.62
N LEU A 27 16.76 0.95 -5.41
CA LEU A 27 16.74 1.25 -6.84
C LEU A 27 16.67 2.75 -7.12
N ARG A 28 15.90 3.52 -6.33
CA ARG A 28 15.76 4.97 -6.49
C ARG A 28 17.09 5.72 -6.41
N THR A 29 18.09 5.23 -5.69
CA THR A 29 19.40 5.90 -5.60
C THR A 29 20.16 5.92 -6.92
N PHE A 30 19.80 5.05 -7.87
CA PHE A 30 20.42 4.97 -9.19
C PHE A 30 19.70 5.79 -10.27
N PHE A 31 18.51 6.34 -9.98
CA PHE A 31 17.71 7.09 -10.96
C PHE A 31 17.58 8.57 -10.56
N ILE A 32 18.23 9.46 -11.33
CA ILE A 32 18.14 10.93 -11.19
C ILE A 32 17.07 11.46 -12.17
N SER A 33 15.86 10.91 -12.13
CA SER A 33 14.81 11.17 -13.14
C SER A 33 13.40 11.16 -12.53
N PRO A 34 12.40 11.83 -13.17
CA PRO A 34 10.97 11.70 -12.82
C PRO A 34 10.47 10.25 -12.74
N ILE A 35 11.15 9.30 -13.40
CA ILE A 35 10.88 7.86 -13.31
C ILE A 35 10.94 7.34 -11.86
N SER A 36 11.73 7.97 -10.99
CA SER A 36 11.83 7.62 -9.58
C SER A 36 10.52 7.77 -8.80
N PHE A 37 9.55 8.55 -9.31
CA PHE A 37 8.21 8.62 -8.74
C PHE A 37 7.38 7.36 -8.98
N VAL A 38 7.59 6.65 -10.10
CA VAL A 38 6.92 5.38 -10.38
C VAL A 38 7.30 4.33 -9.34
N LEU A 39 8.54 4.38 -8.85
CA LEU A 39 9.06 3.49 -7.81
C LEU A 39 8.39 3.72 -6.44
N LEU A 40 7.65 4.82 -6.21
CA LEU A 40 6.83 4.97 -4.99
C LEU A 40 5.55 4.13 -5.05
N ILE A 41 4.98 3.94 -6.24
CA ILE A 41 3.69 3.25 -6.42
C ILE A 41 3.88 1.74 -6.56
N LEU A 42 5.03 1.34 -7.12
CA LEU A 42 5.33 -0.04 -7.48
C LEU A 42 5.22 -1.05 -6.31
N PRO A 43 5.71 -0.75 -5.08
CA PRO A 43 5.58 -1.67 -3.95
C PRO A 43 4.14 -2.08 -3.65
N TYR A 44 3.19 -1.12 -3.71
CA TYR A 44 1.77 -1.40 -3.51
C TYR A 44 1.24 -2.35 -4.58
N LEU A 45 1.48 -2.03 -5.86
CA LEU A 45 0.94 -2.79 -6.99
C LEU A 45 1.47 -4.23 -7.00
N VAL A 46 2.78 -4.40 -6.83
CA VAL A 46 3.38 -5.73 -6.85
C VAL A 46 2.90 -6.52 -5.62
N ALA A 47 2.89 -5.93 -4.42
CA ALA A 47 2.38 -6.61 -3.23
C ALA A 47 0.91 -7.04 -3.37
N MET A 48 0.04 -6.16 -3.90
CA MET A 48 -1.37 -6.50 -4.06
C MET A 48 -1.59 -7.65 -5.05
N VAL A 49 -0.80 -7.70 -6.14
CA VAL A 49 -0.87 -8.77 -7.14
C VAL A 49 -0.29 -10.07 -6.57
N SER A 50 0.81 -10.02 -5.82
CA SER A 50 1.38 -11.19 -5.14
C SER A 50 0.40 -11.81 -4.15
N VAL A 51 -0.31 -10.98 -3.37
CA VAL A 51 -1.35 -11.45 -2.45
C VAL A 51 -2.54 -12.05 -3.19
N LEU A 52 -2.96 -11.47 -4.32
CA LEU A 52 -4.02 -12.04 -5.13
C LEU A 52 -3.62 -13.43 -5.65
N TYR A 53 -2.41 -13.56 -6.19
CA TYR A 53 -1.90 -14.84 -6.66
C TYR A 53 -1.85 -15.89 -5.54
N LEU A 54 -1.37 -15.50 -4.35
CA LEU A 54 -1.35 -16.34 -3.16
C LEU A 54 -2.77 -16.77 -2.75
N PHE A 55 -3.73 -15.85 -2.80
CA PHE A 55 -5.14 -16.14 -2.52
C PHE A 55 -5.68 -17.17 -3.52
N LEU A 56 -5.51 -16.94 -4.82
CA LEU A 56 -5.96 -17.85 -5.87
C LEU A 56 -5.37 -19.25 -5.68
N LYS A 57 -4.06 -19.36 -5.45
CA LYS A 57 -3.38 -20.65 -5.26
C LYS A 57 -3.88 -21.43 -4.03
N GLN A 58 -4.13 -20.74 -2.93
CA GLN A 58 -4.58 -21.37 -1.69
C GLN A 58 -6.07 -21.70 -1.68
N GLN A 59 -6.91 -20.84 -2.29
CA GLN A 59 -8.37 -21.01 -2.30
C GLN A 59 -8.89 -21.73 -3.53
N LYS A 60 -8.08 -21.86 -4.58
CA LYS A 60 -8.46 -22.40 -5.90
C LYS A 60 -9.70 -21.75 -6.50
N ARG A 61 -9.94 -20.47 -6.18
CA ARG A 61 -11.06 -19.67 -6.69
C ARG A 61 -10.72 -18.19 -6.67
N ALA A 62 -11.43 -17.41 -7.48
CA ALA A 62 -11.43 -15.95 -7.39
C ALA A 62 -12.09 -15.46 -6.08
N PRO A 63 -11.72 -14.26 -5.57
CA PRO A 63 -12.41 -13.63 -4.47
C PRO A 63 -13.90 -13.43 -4.76
N THR A 64 -14.74 -13.64 -3.76
CA THR A 64 -16.16 -13.27 -3.81
C THR A 64 -16.30 -11.74 -3.83
N ARG A 65 -17.49 -11.23 -4.20
CA ARG A 65 -17.76 -9.78 -4.18
C ARG A 65 -17.49 -9.15 -2.81
N ARG A 66 -17.85 -9.85 -1.72
CA ARG A 66 -17.59 -9.38 -0.35
C ARG A 66 -16.10 -9.34 -0.01
N GLU A 67 -15.34 -10.37 -0.40
CA GLU A 67 -13.89 -10.41 -0.19
C GLU A 67 -13.17 -9.36 -1.04
N MET A 68 -13.59 -9.14 -2.28
CA MET A 68 -13.05 -8.11 -3.17
C MET A 68 -13.12 -6.71 -2.53
N PHE A 69 -14.28 -6.30 -2.00
CA PHE A 69 -14.40 -5.02 -1.30
C PHE A 69 -13.57 -4.96 -0.02
N LYS A 70 -13.52 -6.06 0.75
CA LYS A 70 -12.66 -6.15 1.93
C LYS A 70 -11.17 -6.03 1.59
N PHE A 71 -10.72 -6.67 0.52
CA PHE A 71 -9.35 -6.57 0.03
C PHE A 71 -9.04 -5.14 -0.43
N ALA A 72 -9.88 -4.55 -1.28
CA ALA A 72 -9.67 -3.18 -1.74
C ALA A 72 -9.58 -2.17 -0.58
N GLY A 73 -10.47 -2.29 0.42
CA GLY A 73 -10.46 -1.40 1.58
C GLY A 73 -9.26 -1.65 2.49
N MET A 74 -9.04 -2.89 2.91
CA MET A 74 -8.00 -3.22 3.90
C MET A 74 -6.59 -3.07 3.34
N LEU A 75 -6.32 -3.50 2.10
CA LEU A 75 -4.98 -3.33 1.51
C LEU A 75 -4.62 -1.87 1.35
N ASN A 76 -5.56 -1.03 0.93
CA ASN A 76 -5.35 0.41 0.83
C ASN A 76 -5.11 1.04 2.20
N LEU A 77 -5.96 0.73 3.20
CA LEU A 77 -5.78 1.21 4.58
C LEU A 77 -4.42 0.80 5.15
N LEU A 78 -4.04 -0.46 5.00
CA LEU A 78 -2.77 -0.99 5.48
C LEU A 78 -1.58 -0.32 4.81
N PHE A 79 -1.68 -0.03 3.51
CA PHE A 79 -0.64 0.71 2.80
C PHE A 79 -0.46 2.12 3.38
N TRP A 80 -1.54 2.85 3.63
CA TRP A 80 -1.44 4.19 4.22
C TRP A 80 -0.89 4.15 5.65
N LEU A 81 -1.34 3.21 6.48
CA LEU A 81 -0.81 3.03 7.83
C LEU A 81 0.68 2.66 7.79
N PHE A 82 1.09 1.75 6.91
CA PHE A 82 2.49 1.38 6.72
C PHE A 82 3.36 2.59 6.35
N ASN A 83 2.92 3.41 5.39
CA ASN A 83 3.66 4.61 5.00
C ASN A 83 3.67 5.67 6.11
N PHE A 84 2.56 5.84 6.82
CA PHE A 84 2.49 6.77 7.96
C PHE A 84 3.44 6.37 9.08
N VAL A 85 3.51 5.09 9.42
CA VAL A 85 4.48 4.55 10.38
C VAL A 85 5.91 4.83 9.91
N GLY A 86 6.20 4.58 8.63
CA GLY A 86 7.51 4.89 8.05
C GLY A 86 7.86 6.38 8.14
N PHE A 87 6.92 7.27 7.85
CA PHE A 87 7.09 8.72 7.99
C PHE A 87 7.40 9.10 9.44
N VAL A 88 6.62 8.61 10.41
CA VAL A 88 6.84 8.88 11.84
C VAL A 88 8.23 8.37 12.27
N LEU A 89 8.62 7.16 11.86
CA LEU A 89 9.93 6.60 12.19
C LEU A 89 11.09 7.44 11.64
N VAL A 90 10.97 7.95 10.41
CA VAL A 90 11.97 8.84 9.82
C VAL A 90 12.06 10.15 10.59
N VAL A 91 10.92 10.76 10.93
CA VAL A 91 10.88 12.00 11.73
C VAL A 91 11.53 11.79 13.10
N LEU A 92 11.22 10.69 13.78
CA LEU A 92 11.83 10.33 15.06
C LEU A 92 13.34 10.12 14.92
N TRP A 93 13.77 9.39 13.89
CA TRP A 93 15.19 9.17 13.61
C TRP A 93 15.93 10.49 13.39
N MET A 94 15.37 11.39 12.58
CA MET A 94 15.96 12.70 12.34
C MET A 94 16.01 13.52 13.64
N ALA A 95 14.97 13.48 14.46
CA ALA A 95 14.90 14.24 15.71
C ALA A 95 15.87 13.74 16.79
N ILE A 96 16.32 12.48 16.71
CA ILE A 96 17.44 11.95 17.52
C ILE A 96 18.77 12.55 17.05
N GLN A 97 18.95 12.76 15.73
CA GLN A 97 20.18 13.28 15.15
C GLN A 97 20.29 14.82 15.30
N ASP A 98 19.17 15.53 15.23
CA ASP A 98 19.08 16.98 15.40
C ASP A 98 17.93 17.35 16.34
N PRO A 99 18.22 17.71 17.61
CA PRO A 99 17.21 18.10 18.58
C PRO A 99 16.33 19.29 18.17
N ARG A 100 16.78 20.13 17.22
CA ARG A 100 15.98 21.27 16.71
C ARG A 100 14.73 20.83 15.97
N ILE A 101 14.72 19.60 15.45
CA ILE A 101 13.55 19.03 14.77
C ILE A 101 12.36 18.91 15.72
N TRP A 102 12.60 18.59 17.00
CA TRP A 102 11.54 18.61 18.01
C TRP A 102 10.94 20.01 18.17
N GLN A 103 11.78 21.04 18.17
CA GLN A 103 11.31 22.43 18.25
C GLN A 103 10.45 22.76 17.04
N TYR A 104 10.89 22.44 15.83
CA TYR A 104 10.08 22.66 14.62
C TYR A 104 8.72 21.95 14.70
N LEU A 105 8.68 20.68 15.12
CA LEU A 105 7.43 19.93 15.23
C LEU A 105 6.44 20.53 16.23
N VAL A 106 6.92 21.01 17.38
CA VAL A 106 6.05 21.56 18.44
C VAL A 106 5.61 23.00 18.12
N THR A 107 6.40 23.73 17.34
CA THR A 107 6.09 25.11 16.91
C THR A 107 5.27 25.19 15.62
N VAL A 108 5.04 24.07 14.92
CA VAL A 108 4.20 24.05 13.72
C VAL A 108 2.75 24.31 14.10
N GLU A 109 2.25 25.49 13.75
CA GLU A 109 0.83 25.77 13.81
C GLU A 109 0.08 25.04 12.69
N PRO A 110 -1.02 24.33 12.99
CA PRO A 110 -1.79 23.63 11.97
C PRO A 110 -2.44 24.63 11.02
N ASN A 111 -1.90 24.79 9.82
CA ASN A 111 -2.53 25.57 8.77
C ASN A 111 -3.66 24.75 8.11
N PRO A 112 -4.94 25.14 8.24
CA PRO A 112 -6.06 24.36 7.69
C PRO A 112 -5.99 24.19 6.17
N GLN A 113 -5.47 25.18 5.44
CA GLN A 113 -5.31 25.11 3.98
C GLN A 113 -4.26 24.06 3.59
N LEU A 114 -3.15 24.00 4.33
CA LEU A 114 -2.10 23.00 4.11
C LEU A 114 -2.63 21.59 4.41
N ILE A 115 -3.36 21.41 5.51
CA ILE A 115 -3.96 20.12 5.89
C ILE A 115 -4.96 19.66 4.82
N ALA A 116 -5.81 20.56 4.33
CA ALA A 116 -6.75 20.27 3.26
C ALA A 116 -6.03 19.85 1.97
N LEU A 117 -4.94 20.56 1.61
CA LEU A 117 -4.14 20.24 0.43
C LEU A 117 -3.46 18.86 0.54
N ILE A 118 -2.83 18.55 1.68
CA ILE A 118 -2.22 17.24 1.94
C ILE A 118 -3.28 16.13 1.85
N SER A 119 -4.45 16.35 2.46
CA SER A 119 -5.57 15.40 2.43
C SER A 119 -6.06 15.16 1.00
N LEU A 120 -6.11 16.21 0.17
CA LEU A 120 -6.45 16.10 -1.25
C LEU A 120 -5.43 15.25 -2.02
N PHE A 121 -4.12 15.47 -1.82
CA PHE A 121 -3.08 14.65 -2.45
C PHE A 121 -3.15 13.18 -2.03
N ILE A 122 -3.41 12.91 -0.75
CA ILE A 122 -3.65 11.56 -0.26
C ILE A 122 -4.84 10.93 -0.98
N ALA A 123 -5.96 11.65 -1.09
CA ALA A 123 -7.16 11.16 -1.79
C ALA A 123 -6.92 10.88 -3.27
N ILE A 124 -6.19 11.77 -3.97
CA ILE A 124 -5.82 11.61 -5.39
C ILE A 124 -5.04 10.32 -5.63
N ILE A 125 -4.28 9.82 -4.65
CA ILE A 125 -3.52 8.56 -4.76
C ILE A 125 -4.35 7.37 -4.23
N ALA A 126 -5.02 7.55 -3.09
CA ALA A 126 -5.77 6.50 -2.41
C ALA A 126 -6.95 6.00 -3.25
N VAL A 127 -7.66 6.89 -3.95
CA VAL A 127 -8.83 6.52 -4.75
C VAL A 127 -8.43 5.64 -5.95
N PRO A 128 -7.45 6.01 -6.80
CA PRO A 128 -6.95 5.11 -7.84
C PRO A 128 -6.47 3.77 -7.31
N PHE A 129 -5.80 3.74 -6.15
CA PHE A 129 -5.35 2.49 -5.53
C PHE A 129 -6.53 1.61 -5.11
N TYR A 130 -7.58 2.19 -4.56
CA TYR A 130 -8.80 1.45 -4.26
C TYR A 130 -9.44 0.87 -5.52
N VAL A 131 -9.61 1.70 -6.55
CA VAL A 131 -10.26 1.33 -7.81
C VAL A 131 -9.47 0.23 -8.54
N ILE A 132 -8.14 0.36 -8.62
CA ILE A 132 -7.30 -0.64 -9.28
C ILE A 132 -7.35 -1.97 -8.51
N THR A 133 -7.37 -1.95 -7.17
CA THR A 133 -7.52 -3.16 -6.38
C THR A 133 -8.88 -3.82 -6.60
N LEU A 134 -9.98 -3.05 -6.70
CA LEU A 134 -11.29 -3.60 -7.06
C LEU A 134 -11.27 -4.29 -8.43
N TRP A 135 -10.66 -3.66 -9.43
CA TRP A 135 -10.56 -4.23 -10.77
C TRP A 135 -9.71 -5.51 -10.79
N PHE A 136 -8.60 -5.52 -10.04
CA PHE A 136 -7.73 -6.69 -9.94
C PHE A 136 -8.36 -7.85 -9.19
N TYR A 137 -9.00 -7.58 -8.04
CA TYR A 137 -9.61 -8.62 -7.20
C TYR A 137 -10.99 -9.06 -7.69
N GLY A 138 -11.55 -8.39 -8.71
CA GLY A 138 -12.80 -8.73 -9.37
C GLY A 138 -12.59 -9.35 -10.76
N PRO A 139 -12.83 -8.61 -11.86
CA PRO A 139 -12.74 -9.14 -13.23
C PRO A 139 -11.38 -9.79 -13.57
N GLN A 140 -10.27 -9.19 -13.14
CA GLN A 140 -8.95 -9.76 -13.42
C GLN A 140 -8.70 -11.05 -12.65
N ALA A 141 -9.08 -11.11 -11.37
CA ALA A 141 -8.96 -12.31 -10.55
C ALA A 141 -9.75 -13.49 -11.12
N LYS A 142 -10.92 -13.23 -11.71
CA LYS A 142 -11.71 -14.26 -12.42
C LYS A 142 -10.95 -14.81 -13.62
N ARG A 143 -10.40 -13.93 -14.46
CA ARG A 143 -9.59 -14.33 -15.63
C ARG A 143 -8.34 -15.12 -15.20
N MET A 144 -7.66 -14.67 -14.15
CA MET A 144 -6.51 -15.38 -13.58
C MET A 144 -6.90 -16.75 -13.03
N ALA A 145 -8.02 -16.86 -12.30
CA ALA A 145 -8.50 -18.12 -11.77
C ALA A 145 -8.85 -19.10 -12.90
N GLN A 146 -9.51 -18.62 -13.97
CA GLN A 146 -9.83 -19.45 -15.13
C GLN A 146 -8.57 -19.99 -15.81
N HIS A 147 -7.58 -19.13 -16.02
CA HIS A 147 -6.31 -19.56 -16.60
C HIS A 147 -5.53 -20.53 -15.68
N MET A 148 -5.64 -20.40 -14.36
CA MET A 148 -4.92 -21.24 -13.41
C MET A 148 -5.61 -22.59 -13.15
N PHE A 149 -6.94 -22.67 -13.27
CA PHE A 149 -7.72 -23.81 -12.78
C PHE A 149 -8.75 -24.39 -13.78
N GLY A 150 -8.99 -23.75 -14.93
CA GLY A 150 -9.95 -24.17 -15.96
C GLY A 150 -11.28 -23.41 -15.90
#